data_AF-A0A7K1SQJ6-F1
#
_entry.id   AF-A0A7K1SQJ6-F1
#
_cell.length_a   1.000
_cell.length_b   1.000
_cell.length_c   1.000
_cell.angle_alpha   90.00
_cell.angle_beta   90.00
_cell.angle_gamma   90.00
#
_symmetry.space_group_name_H-M   'P 1'
#
loop_
_entity.id
_entity.type
_entity.pdbx_description
1 polymer ?
#
loop_
_entity_poly.entity_id
_entity_poly.type
_entity_poly.pdbx_seq_one_letter_code
_entity_poly.pdbx_strand_id
1 'polypeptide(L)' 'MNERIITMSDHCGWGNSIFWTDYSQRKLSGFMMSKPVVGDIIRANMESGKVARFRVDSVEDVRDPRDMFFVKVSDLGYE' A
#
# COMPACT_ATOMS: atom_id res chain seq x y z
N MET A 1 -17.48 8.00 -1.65
CA MET A 1 -16.57 6.86 -1.93
C MET A 1 -16.23 6.26 -0.59
N ASN A 2 -16.44 4.96 -0.40
CA ASN A 2 -16.06 4.29 0.85
C ASN A 2 -14.56 4.05 0.85
N GLU A 3 -13.88 4.48 1.90
CA GLU A 3 -12.45 4.21 2.11
C GLU A 3 -12.26 2.71 2.37
N ARG A 4 -11.47 2.02 1.53
CA ARG A 4 -11.09 0.63 1.82
C ARG A 4 -9.82 0.62 2.66
N ILE A 5 -9.80 -0.24 3.67
CA ILE A 5 -8.61 -0.49 4.51
C ILE A 5 -7.86 -1.69 3.94
N ILE A 6 -6.57 -1.50 3.68
CA ILE A 6 -5.65 -2.53 3.19
C ILE A 6 -4.57 -2.71 4.25
N THR A 7 -4.56 -3.86 4.92
CA THR A 7 -3.53 -4.20 5.91
C THR A 7 -2.38 -4.90 5.21
N MET A 8 -1.18 -4.33 5.23
CA MET A 8 -0.04 -4.85 4.47
C MET A 8 0.33 -6.30 4.84
N SER A 9 0.16 -6.69 6.11
CA SER A 9 0.46 -8.05 6.57
C SER A 9 -0.41 -9.12 5.92
N ASP A 10 -1.59 -8.75 5.42
CA ASP A 10 -2.53 -9.67 4.76
C ASP A 10 -2.13 -9.92 3.28
N HIS A 11 -1.14 -9.16 2.78
CA HIS A 11 -0.65 -9.17 1.41
C HIS A 11 0.88 -9.34 1.40
N CYS A 12 1.34 -10.53 1.77
CA CYS A 12 2.77 -10.89 1.80
C CYS A 12 3.11 -12.17 0.99
N GLY A 13 2.18 -12.65 0.16
CA GLY A 13 2.30 -13.90 -0.59
C GLY A 13 2.79 -13.72 -2.03
N TRP A 14 3.15 -14.83 -2.66
CA TRP A 14 3.46 -14.86 -4.10
C TRP A 14 2.21 -14.47 -4.91
N GLY A 15 2.34 -13.46 -5.78
CA GLY A 15 1.24 -12.94 -6.60
C GLY A 15 0.18 -12.12 -5.85
N ASN A 16 0.34 -11.93 -4.53
CA ASN A 16 -0.50 -11.05 -3.72
C ASN A 16 0.37 -10.39 -2.63
N SER A 17 1.06 -9.32 -3.00
CA SER A 17 1.97 -8.61 -2.12
C SER A 17 1.88 -7.09 -2.25
N ILE A 18 2.11 -6.39 -1.13
CA ILE A 18 2.35 -4.95 -1.11
C ILE A 18 3.47 -4.66 -0.11
N PHE A 19 4.45 -3.86 -0.51
CA PHE A 19 5.66 -3.62 0.28
C PHE A 19 6.24 -2.24 -0.01
N TRP A 20 7.04 -1.76 0.92
CA TRP A 20 7.77 -0.50 0.77
C TRP A 20 8.88 -0.66 -0.26
N THR A 21 8.94 0.27 -1.22
CA THR A 21 10.09 0.42 -2.12
C THR A 21 10.98 1.57 -1.68
N ASP A 22 10.38 2.65 -1.18
CA ASP A 22 11.07 3.76 -0.54
C ASP A 22 10.18 4.37 0.54
N TYR A 23 10.45 4.01 1.79
CA TYR A 23 9.69 4.53 2.92
C TYR A 23 9.87 6.05 3.10
N SER A 24 11.08 6.58 2.84
CA SER A 24 11.38 8.00 3.02
C SER A 24 10.56 8.89 2.08
N GLN A 25 10.28 8.39 0.89
CA GLN A 25 9.43 9.05 -0.11
C GLN A 25 7.96 8.56 -0.09
N ARG A 26 7.59 7.73 0.90
CA ARG A 26 6.27 7.13 1.04
C ARG A 26 5.80 6.41 -0.24
N LYS A 27 6.68 5.61 -0.81
CA LYS A 27 6.43 4.80 -2.01
C LYS A 27 6.29 3.33 -1.67
N LEU A 28 5.18 2.77 -2.12
CA LEU A 28 4.86 1.34 -2.06
C LEU A 28 4.88 0.77 -3.48
N SER A 29 5.14 -0.54 -3.58
CA SER A 29 4.89 -1.31 -4.78
C SER A 29 4.24 -2.63 -4.40
N GLY A 30 3.63 -3.29 -5.37
CA GLY A 30 2.98 -4.56 -5.13
C GLY A 30 2.44 -5.19 -6.39
N PHE A 31 1.87 -6.36 -6.16
CA PHE A 31 1.22 -7.23 -7.12
C PHE A 31 -0.04 -7.74 -6.45
N MET A 32 -1.22 -7.29 -6.88
CA MET A 32 -2.49 -7.65 -6.27
C MET A 32 -3.57 -7.68 -7.34
N MET A 33 -4.47 -8.67 -7.27
CA MET A 33 -5.63 -8.72 -8.15
C MET A 33 -6.54 -7.50 -7.96
N SER A 34 -6.70 -7.06 -6.71
CA SER A 34 -7.43 -5.84 -6.38
C SER A 34 -6.47 -4.77 -5.89
N LYS A 35 -5.97 -3.96 -6.83
CA LYS A 35 -4.98 -2.91 -6.57
C LYS A 35 -5.55 -1.82 -5.66
N PRO A 36 -4.72 -1.14 -4.85
CA PRO A 36 -5.11 0.07 -4.14
C PRO A 36 -5.66 1.12 -5.10
N VAL A 37 -6.59 1.96 -4.64
CA VAL A 37 -7.08 3.13 -5.37
C VAL A 37 -6.91 4.40 -4.54
N VAL A 38 -6.94 5.57 -5.18
CA VAL A 38 -6.85 6.87 -4.49
C VAL A 38 -7.93 6.98 -3.42
N GLY A 39 -7.52 7.36 -2.21
CA GLY A 39 -8.38 7.45 -1.03
C GLY A 39 -8.39 6.19 -0.15
N ASP A 40 -7.87 5.05 -0.60
CA ASP A 40 -7.71 3.87 0.25
C ASP A 40 -6.73 4.16 1.40
N ILE A 41 -6.87 3.39 2.50
CA ILE A 41 -5.98 3.48 3.65
C ILE A 41 -5.11 2.23 3.71
N ILE A 42 -3.79 2.44 3.68
CA ILE A 42 -2.80 1.40 3.94
C ILE A 42 -2.48 1.37 5.44
N ARG A 43 -2.60 0.21 6.06
CA ARG A 43 -2.17 -0.06 7.44
C ARG A 43 -0.89 -0.88 7.44
N ALA A 44 0.14 -0.38 8.12
CA ALA A 44 1.43 -1.05 8.28
C ALA A 44 1.72 -1.28 9.76
N ASN A 45 1.96 -2.54 10.13
CA ASN A 45 2.40 -2.88 11.48
C ASN A 45 3.85 -2.43 11.66
N MET A 46 4.09 -1.60 12.68
CA MET A 46 5.42 -1.10 13.02
C MET A 46 6.08 -2.01 14.06
N GLU A 47 7.41 -2.03 14.09
CA GLU A 47 8.17 -2.76 15.12
C GLU A 47 7.84 -2.29 16.55
N SER A 48 7.40 -1.05 16.71
CA SER A 48 6.95 -0.50 17.99
C SER A 48 5.62 -1.08 18.48
N GLY A 49 4.97 -1.98 17.72
CA GLY A 49 3.64 -2.53 18.01
C GLY A 49 2.47 -1.60 17.67
N LYS A 50 2.73 -0.41 17.13
CA LYS A 50 1.70 0.53 16.63
C LYS A 50 1.34 0.21 15.19
N VAL A 51 0.16 0.65 14.75
CA VAL A 51 -0.26 0.52 13.36
C VAL A 51 -0.18 1.89 12.69
N ALA A 52 0.76 2.07 11.76
CA ALA A 52 0.85 3.28 10.97
C ALA A 52 -0.23 3.29 9.88
N ARG A 53 -0.82 4.46 9.63
CA ARG A 53 -1.86 4.67 8.62
C ARG A 53 -1.39 5.63 7.56
N PHE A 54 -1.62 5.25 6.30
CA PHE A 54 -1.29 6.08 5.15
C PHE A 54 -2.47 6.14 4.18
N ARG A 55 -2.76 7.32 3.64
CA ARG A 55 -3.77 7.48 2.58
C ARG A 55 -3.11 7.33 1.23
N VAL A 56 -3.72 6.58 0.32
CA VAL A 56 -3.28 6.48 -1.07
C VAL A 56 -3.57 7.78 -1.80
N ASP A 57 -2.52 8.45 -2.29
CA ASP A 57 -2.62 9.70 -3.04
C ASP A 57 -2.58 9.48 -4.55
N SER A 58 -1.80 8.50 -5.01
CA SER A 58 -1.71 8.16 -6.43
C SER A 58 -1.32 6.70 -6.64
N VAL A 59 -1.82 6.12 -7.74
CA VAL A 59 -1.52 4.75 -8.17
C VAL A 59 -1.03 4.83 -9.62
N GLU A 60 0.12 4.20 -9.89
CA GLU A 60 0.69 4.07 -11.22
C GLU A 60 0.76 2.60 -11.60
N ASP A 61 0.04 2.25 -12.67
CA ASP A 61 0.06 0.90 -13.25
C ASP A 61 1.23 0.74 -14.21
N VAL A 62 2.04 -0.29 -13.99
CA VAL A 62 3.06 -0.68 -14.97
C VAL A 62 2.40 -1.56 -16.01
N ARG A 63 2.46 -1.17 -17.30
CA ARG A 63 1.90 -1.93 -18.43
C ARG A 63 2.71 -3.18 -18.79
N ASP A 64 3.31 -3.84 -17.80
CA ASP A 64 4.09 -5.08 -17.96
C ASP A 64 3.22 -6.28 -17.57
N PRO A 65 3.35 -7.46 -18.23
CA PRO A 65 2.58 -8.68 -17.94
C PRO A 65 2.68 -9.23 -16.50
N ARG A 66 3.45 -8.59 -15.62
CA ARG A 66 3.56 -8.97 -14.21
C ARG A 66 2.58 -8.26 -13.27
N ASP A 67 1.67 -7.41 -13.75
CA ASP A 67 0.64 -6.74 -12.94
C ASP A 67 1.18 -5.93 -11.75
N MET A 68 2.35 -5.32 -11.91
CA MET A 68 2.96 -4.47 -10.88
C MET A 68 2.26 -3.11 -10.81
N PHE A 69 2.14 -2.57 -9.60
CA PHE A 69 1.75 -1.19 -9.38
C PHE A 69 2.73 -0.45 -8.47
N PHE A 70 2.75 0.87 -8.59
CA PHE A 70 3.40 1.77 -7.65
C PHE A 70 2.37 2.67 -7.00
N VAL A 71 2.54 2.94 -5.72
CA VAL A 71 1.62 3.76 -4.94
C VAL A 71 2.42 4.81 -4.17
N LYS A 72 1.94 6.05 -4.20
CA LYS A 72 2.39 7.10 -3.27
C LYS A 72 1.32 7.30 -2.21
N VAL A 73 1.78 7.48 -0.98
CA VAL A 73 0.90 7.67 0.18
C VAL A 73 1.30 8.87 1.03
N SER A 74 0.35 9.38 1.80
CA SER A 74 0.54 10.43 2.81
C SER A 74 0.24 9.90 4.21
N ASP A 75 1.00 10.35 5.19
CA ASP A 75 0.82 9.95 6.59
C ASP A 75 -0.51 10.46 7.15
N LEU A 76 -1.26 9.57 7.80
CA LEU A 76 -2.44 9.91 8.60
C LEU A 76 -2.22 9.78 10.12
N GLY A 77 -1.07 9.21 10.52
CA GLY A 77 -0.71 9.00 11.92
C GLY A 77 -0.66 7.52 12.30
N TYR A 78 -0.88 7.25 13.58
CA TYR A 78 -0.77 5.91 14.17
C TYR A 78 -2.03 5.58 14.97
N GLU A 79 -2.37 4.29 15.01
CA GLU A 79 -3.28 3.68 15.99
C GLU A 79 -2.47 2.95 17.07
#